data_AF-A0A7Y2PHH5-F1
#
_entry.id   AF-A0A7Y2PHH5-F1
#
_cell.length_a   1.000
_cell.length_b   1.000
_cell.length_c   1.000
_cell.angle_alpha   90.00
_cell.angle_beta   90.00
_cell.angle_gamma   90.00
#
_symmetry.space_group_name_H-M   'P 1'
#
loop_
_entity.id
_entity.type
_entity.pdbx_description
1 polymer ?
#
loop_
_entity_poly.entity_id
_entity_poly.type
_entity_poly.pdbx_seq_one_letter_code
_entity_poly.pdbx_strand_id
1 'polypeptide(L)'
;PLGQRKAIFKQMLKTSEDLGGMLRGRIAFDGPRFAEGAVKLDALAYEPWKHFPQVKESDQTSATDDVWQKQARFQELARQLEAATGELVVASRIQPYKASNLTPAMQKVEDTCSACHKEFRNH
;
A
#
# COMPACT_ATOMS: atom_id res chain seq x y z
N PRO A 1 -8.54 3.08 17.51
CA PRO A 1 -8.55 2.23 16.28
C PRO A 1 -8.49 3.03 14.97
N LEU A 2 -9.49 3.89 14.72
CA LEU A 2 -9.57 4.74 13.51
C LEU A 2 -8.32 5.61 13.28
N GLY A 3 -7.85 6.33 14.31
CA GLY A 3 -6.66 7.18 14.21
C GLY A 3 -5.38 6.42 13.83
N GLN A 4 -5.24 5.18 14.33
CA GLN A 4 -4.07 4.34 14.06
C GLN A 4 -4.02 3.89 12.60
N ARG A 5 -5.12 3.30 12.07
CA ARG A 5 -5.15 2.93 10.64
C ARG A 5 -4.98 4.13 9.71
N LYS A 6 -5.56 5.28 10.03
CA LYS A 6 -5.37 6.52 9.25
C LYS A 6 -3.91 6.97 9.25
N ALA A 7 -3.22 6.89 10.39
CA ALA A 7 -1.80 7.23 10.47
C ALA A 7 -0.94 6.28 9.64
N ILE A 8 -1.21 4.97 9.68
CA ILE A 8 -0.47 3.97 8.90
C ILE A 8 -0.71 4.18 7.40
N PHE A 9 -1.95 4.35 6.95
CA PHE A 9 -2.25 4.63 5.54
C PHE A 9 -1.57 5.91 5.04
N LYS A 10 -1.45 6.96 5.87
CA LYS A 10 -0.68 8.16 5.52
C LYS A 10 0.82 7.88 5.34
N GLN A 11 1.38 7.00 6.16
CA GLN A 11 2.78 6.59 6.02
C GLN A 11 2.99 5.74 4.77
N MET A 12 2.06 4.84 4.46
CA MET A 12 2.06 4.05 3.22
C MET A 12 2.00 4.97 2.00
N LEU A 13 1.07 5.94 1.99
CA LEU A 13 0.93 6.92 0.92
C LEU A 13 2.24 7.67 0.68
N LYS A 14 2.80 8.30 1.72
CA LYS A 14 4.07 9.04 1.61
C LYS A 14 5.20 8.16 1.06
N THR A 15 5.33 6.94 1.58
CA THR A 15 6.38 6.01 1.13
C THR A 15 6.19 5.62 -0.34
N SER A 16 4.96 5.31 -0.75
CA SER A 16 4.61 4.98 -2.14
C SER A 16 4.84 6.17 -3.09
N GLU A 17 4.53 7.39 -2.67
CA GLU A 17 4.72 8.61 -3.46
C GLU A 17 6.20 8.92 -3.69
N ASP A 18 7.05 8.69 -2.68
CA ASP A 18 8.50 8.84 -2.80
C ASP A 18 9.08 7.80 -3.78
N LEU A 19 8.72 6.52 -3.62
CA LEU A 19 9.15 5.44 -4.52
C LEU A 19 8.69 5.70 -5.96
N GLY A 20 7.40 5.98 -6.14
CA GLY A 20 6.84 6.33 -7.44
C GLY A 20 7.40 7.63 -8.01
N GLY A 21 7.86 8.55 -7.16
CA GLY A 21 8.57 9.77 -7.55
C GLY A 21 9.96 9.50 -8.11
N MET A 22 10.70 8.57 -7.51
CA MET A 22 12.01 8.12 -8.02
C MET A 22 11.89 7.47 -9.39
N LEU A 23 10.87 6.64 -9.61
CA LEU A 23 10.66 5.95 -10.89
C LEU A 23 10.20 6.89 -12.01
N ARG A 24 9.46 7.95 -11.67
CA ARG A 24 8.95 8.95 -12.62
C ARG A 24 9.89 10.15 -12.79
N GLY A 25 11.06 10.14 -12.16
CA GLY A 25 12.05 11.22 -12.25
C GLY A 25 11.70 12.50 -11.51
N ARG A 26 10.66 12.50 -10.65
CA ARG A 26 10.36 13.63 -9.75
C ARG A 26 11.33 13.72 -8.58
N ILE A 27 11.91 12.58 -8.20
CA ILE A 27 12.96 12.43 -7.20
C ILE A 27 14.12 11.72 -7.90
N ALA A 28 15.36 12.07 -7.58
CA ALA A 28 16.52 11.37 -8.14
C ALA A 28 16.47 9.87 -7.78
N PHE A 29 16.68 9.00 -8.77
CA PHE A 29 16.66 7.56 -8.53
C PHE A 29 17.88 7.13 -7.72
N ASP A 30 17.63 6.52 -6.58
CA ASP A 30 18.62 5.95 -5.67
C ASP A 30 18.19 4.50 -5.38
N GLY A 31 18.92 3.55 -5.95
CA GLY A 31 18.59 2.12 -5.87
C GLY A 31 18.55 1.58 -4.43
N PRO A 32 19.62 1.76 -3.63
CA PRO A 32 19.62 1.40 -2.21
C PRO A 32 18.45 2.02 -1.44
N ARG A 33 18.22 3.33 -1.57
CA ARG A 33 17.11 4.01 -0.86
C ARG A 33 15.74 3.52 -1.34
N PHE A 34 15.60 3.18 -2.62
CA PHE A 34 14.38 2.57 -3.15
C PHE A 34 14.11 1.21 -2.48
N ALA A 35 15.14 0.37 -2.35
CA ALA A 35 15.02 -0.93 -1.70
C ALA A 35 14.64 -0.82 -0.22
N GLU A 36 15.23 0.13 0.52
CA GLU A 36 14.82 0.44 1.90
C GLU A 36 13.36 0.90 1.98
N GLY A 37 12.94 1.78 1.06
CA GLY A 37 11.56 2.25 0.99
C GLY A 37 10.57 1.13 0.63
N ALA A 38 10.96 0.19 -0.23
CA ALA A 38 10.14 -0.98 -0.55
C ALA A 38 9.92 -1.89 0.67
N VAL A 39 10.99 -2.17 1.44
CA VAL A 39 10.89 -2.94 2.70
C VAL A 39 10.00 -2.22 3.71
N LYS A 40 10.14 -0.90 3.82
CA LYS A 40 9.27 -0.09 4.68
C LYS A 40 7.80 -0.15 4.25
N LEU A 41 7.53 -0.05 2.95
CA LEU A 41 6.16 -0.09 2.43
C LEU A 41 5.51 -1.46 2.68
N ASP A 42 6.26 -2.54 2.46
CA ASP A 42 5.83 -3.92 2.77
C ASP A 42 5.49 -4.07 4.26
N ALA A 43 6.40 -3.67 5.16
CA ALA A 43 6.12 -3.72 6.60
C ALA A 43 4.86 -2.93 7.00
N LEU A 44 4.66 -1.75 6.41
CA LEU A 44 3.47 -0.94 6.66
C LEU A 44 2.19 -1.58 6.10
N ALA A 45 2.27 -2.42 5.06
CA ALA A 45 1.09 -2.99 4.40
C ALA A 45 0.33 -3.99 5.28
N TYR A 46 0.99 -4.65 6.24
CA TYR A 46 0.35 -5.63 7.15
C TYR A 46 -0.34 -4.99 8.37
N GLU A 47 -0.05 -3.72 8.64
CA GLU A 47 -0.41 -3.07 9.91
C GLU A 47 -1.84 -2.48 10.00
N PRO A 48 -2.48 -1.96 8.93
CA PRO A 48 -3.77 -1.27 9.06
C PRO A 48 -4.92 -2.19 9.45
N TRP A 49 -4.87 -3.46 9.02
CA TRP A 49 -6.05 -4.36 9.00
C TRP A 49 -6.53 -4.71 10.40
N LYS A 50 -5.62 -4.91 11.35
CA LYS A 50 -5.93 -5.18 12.76
C LYS A 50 -6.67 -4.04 13.47
N HIS A 51 -6.73 -2.87 12.85
CA HIS A 51 -7.38 -1.68 13.38
C HIS A 51 -8.76 -1.42 12.76
N PHE A 52 -9.27 -2.33 11.92
CA PHE A 52 -10.68 -2.37 11.51
C PHE A 52 -11.45 -3.26 12.51
N PRO A 53 -12.41 -2.71 13.28
CA PRO A 53 -13.20 -3.51 14.21
C PRO A 53 -14.18 -4.42 13.48
N GLN A 54 -14.57 -5.50 14.15
CA GLN A 54 -15.54 -6.47 13.62
C GLN A 54 -16.93 -5.89 13.39
N VAL A 55 -17.33 -4.95 14.24
CA VAL A 55 -18.60 -4.22 14.12
C VAL A 55 -18.31 -2.81 13.62
N LYS A 56 -19.20 -2.30 12.77
CA LYS A 56 -19.11 -0.96 12.20
C LYS A 56 -18.97 0.10 13.28
N GLU A 57 -18.01 1.00 13.09
CA GLU A 57 -17.80 2.17 13.96
C GLU A 57 -18.88 3.21 13.67
N SER A 58 -19.39 3.88 14.71
CA SER A 58 -20.29 5.02 14.58
C SER A 58 -19.57 6.31 14.14
N ASP A 59 -18.24 6.30 14.14
CA ASP A 59 -17.40 7.44 13.81
C ASP A 59 -17.45 7.77 12.32
N GLN A 60 -17.38 9.06 11.97
CA GLN A 60 -17.24 9.49 10.59
C GLN A 60 -15.91 8.97 10.01
N THR A 61 -16.01 8.03 9.09
CA THR A 61 -14.90 7.38 8.42
C THR A 61 -15.09 7.40 6.91
N SER A 62 -14.00 7.39 6.15
CA SER A 62 -14.05 7.25 4.70
C SER A 62 -14.30 5.80 4.26
N ALA A 63 -14.26 4.82 5.18
CA ALA A 63 -14.60 3.44 4.87
C ALA A 63 -16.11 3.31 4.62
N THR A 64 -16.48 2.61 3.54
CA THR A 64 -17.88 2.30 3.24
C THR A 64 -18.39 1.15 4.11
N ASP A 65 -19.72 1.00 4.18
CA ASP A 65 -20.38 -0.10 4.89
C ASP A 65 -19.96 -1.47 4.36
N ASP A 66 -19.60 -1.53 3.07
CA ASP A 66 -19.13 -2.73 2.39
C ASP A 66 -17.91 -3.37 3.06
N VAL A 67 -17.08 -2.61 3.78
CA VAL A 67 -15.96 -3.18 4.55
C VAL A 67 -16.46 -4.25 5.53
N TRP A 68 -17.60 -4.01 6.19
CA TRP A 68 -18.19 -4.94 7.15
C TRP A 68 -19.15 -5.94 6.53
N GLN A 69 -19.78 -5.60 5.40
CA GLN A 69 -20.68 -6.51 4.70
C GLN A 69 -19.92 -7.53 3.83
N LYS A 70 -18.73 -7.18 3.35
CA LYS A 70 -17.90 -7.98 2.44
C LYS A 70 -16.50 -8.23 3.00
N GLN A 71 -16.42 -8.59 4.28
CA GLN A 71 -15.15 -8.78 5.00
C GLN A 71 -14.18 -9.74 4.30
N ALA A 72 -14.69 -10.84 3.72
CA ALA A 72 -13.85 -11.79 2.97
C ALA A 72 -13.17 -11.12 1.77
N ARG A 73 -13.90 -10.30 1.02
CA ARG A 73 -13.38 -9.54 -0.13
C ARG A 73 -12.42 -8.44 0.31
N PHE A 74 -12.74 -7.74 1.40
CA PHE A 74 -11.84 -6.72 1.97
C PHE A 74 -10.49 -7.33 2.38
N GLN A 75 -10.52 -8.48 3.08
CA GLN A 75 -9.31 -9.21 3.46
C GLN A 75 -8.56 -9.80 2.25
N GLU A 76 -9.27 -10.19 1.19
CA GLU A 76 -8.65 -10.64 -0.04
C GLU A 76 -7.81 -9.52 -0.68
N LEU A 77 -8.37 -8.31 -0.81
CA LEU A 77 -7.65 -7.17 -1.36
C LEU A 77 -6.50 -6.70 -0.46
N ALA A 78 -6.67 -6.79 0.86
CA ALA A 78 -5.59 -6.56 1.81
C ALA A 78 -4.40 -7.51 1.56
N ARG A 79 -4.67 -8.82 1.44
CA ARG A 79 -3.64 -9.83 1.11
C ARG A 79 -3.01 -9.62 -0.26
N GLN A 80 -3.76 -9.10 -1.23
CA GLN A 80 -3.20 -8.76 -2.54
C GLN A 80 -2.21 -7.59 -2.46
N LEU A 81 -2.49 -6.57 -1.63
CA LEU A 81 -1.54 -5.48 -1.38
C LEU A 81 -0.29 -5.97 -0.65
N GLU A 82 -0.45 -6.82 0.36
CA GLU A 82 0.66 -7.48 1.07
C GLU A 82 1.54 -8.27 0.09
N ALA A 83 0.94 -9.09 -0.77
CA ALA A 83 1.69 -9.85 -1.78
C ALA A 83 2.40 -8.94 -2.80
N ALA A 84 1.73 -7.89 -3.30
CA ALA A 84 2.32 -6.96 -4.25
C ALA A 84 3.51 -6.18 -3.66
N THR A 85 3.42 -5.78 -2.39
CA THR A 85 4.51 -5.10 -1.70
C THR A 85 5.68 -6.04 -1.41
N GLY A 86 5.44 -7.31 -1.09
CA GLY A 86 6.47 -8.35 -1.00
C GLY A 86 7.19 -8.59 -2.34
N GLU A 87 6.46 -8.64 -3.46
CA GLU A 87 7.05 -8.73 -4.80
C GLU A 87 7.91 -7.49 -5.14
N LEU A 88 7.46 -6.30 -4.75
CA LEU A 88 8.25 -5.07 -4.91
C LEU A 88 9.56 -5.14 -4.12
N VAL A 89 9.54 -5.69 -2.90
CA VAL A 89 10.77 -5.93 -2.12
C VAL A 89 11.73 -6.85 -2.87
N VAL A 90 11.24 -7.97 -3.42
CA VAL A 90 12.07 -8.90 -4.20
C VAL A 90 12.67 -8.20 -5.42
N ALA A 91 11.86 -7.48 -6.20
CA ALA A 91 12.32 -6.75 -7.38
C ALA A 91 13.35 -5.67 -7.01
N SER A 92 13.16 -4.98 -5.88
CA SER A 92 14.04 -3.91 -5.40
C SER A 92 15.45 -4.37 -5.04
N ARG A 93 15.68 -5.67 -4.82
CA ARG A 93 16.99 -6.23 -4.46
C ARG A 93 17.83 -6.63 -5.67
N ILE A 94 17.26 -6.62 -6.88
CA ILE A 94 17.94 -7.08 -8.09
C ILE A 94 18.95 -6.01 -8.56
N GLN A 95 20.21 -6.44 -8.73
CA GLN A 95 21.29 -5.60 -9.23
C GLN A 95 21.63 -5.89 -10.70
N PRO A 96 22.15 -4.89 -11.46
CA PRO A 96 22.24 -3.48 -11.08
C PRO A 96 20.84 -2.85 -10.96
N TYR A 97 20.69 -1.90 -10.02
CA TYR A 97 19.41 -1.22 -9.81
C TYR A 97 18.99 -0.49 -11.09
N LYS A 98 17.76 -0.76 -11.56
CA LYS A 98 17.19 -0.13 -12.76
C LYS A 98 15.73 0.21 -12.52
N ALA A 99 15.38 1.49 -12.67
CA ALA A 99 14.00 1.95 -12.55
C ALA A 99 13.03 1.16 -13.45
N SER A 100 13.45 0.84 -14.69
CA SER A 100 12.66 0.03 -15.63
C SER A 100 12.23 -1.33 -15.10
N ASN A 101 13.03 -1.94 -14.22
CA ASN A 101 12.74 -3.25 -13.63
C ASN A 101 11.79 -3.14 -12.43
N LEU A 102 11.67 -1.95 -11.85
CA LEU A 102 10.89 -1.67 -10.64
C LEU A 102 9.51 -1.09 -10.97
N THR A 103 9.39 -0.36 -12.08
CA THR A 103 8.13 0.23 -12.55
C THR A 103 6.98 -0.76 -12.60
N PRO A 104 7.11 -1.99 -13.15
CA PRO A 104 6.00 -2.94 -13.17
C PRO A 104 5.55 -3.37 -11.77
N ALA A 105 6.49 -3.63 -10.86
CA ALA A 105 6.18 -4.03 -9.48
C ALA A 105 5.53 -2.88 -8.70
N MET A 106 6.02 -1.65 -8.87
CA MET A 106 5.41 -0.47 -8.25
C MET A 106 4.01 -0.21 -8.78
N GLN A 107 3.79 -0.37 -10.10
CA GLN A 107 2.46 -0.23 -10.70
C GLN A 107 1.47 -1.24 -10.11
N LYS A 108 1.89 -2.50 -9.93
CA LYS A 108 1.06 -3.52 -9.28
C LYS A 108 0.64 -3.10 -7.86
N VAL A 109 1.55 -2.51 -7.08
CA VAL A 109 1.21 -1.97 -5.74
C VAL A 109 0.18 -0.84 -5.86
N GLU A 110 0.41 0.14 -6.74
CA GLU A 110 -0.53 1.25 -6.97
C GLU A 110 -1.92 0.76 -7.41
N ASP A 111 -1.98 -0.28 -8.24
CA ASP A 111 -3.23 -0.90 -8.71
C ASP A 111 -4.00 -1.57 -7.56
N THR A 112 -3.30 -2.26 -6.64
CA THR A 112 -3.95 -2.85 -5.44
C THR A 112 -4.51 -1.79 -4.49
N CYS A 113 -3.80 -0.67 -4.30
CA CYS A 113 -4.31 0.50 -3.57
C CYS A 113 -5.60 1.04 -4.21
N SER A 114 -5.59 1.20 -5.54
CA SER A 114 -6.73 1.70 -6.31
C SER A 114 -7.94 0.77 -6.24
N ALA A 115 -7.73 -0.54 -6.41
CA ALA A 115 -8.79 -1.54 -6.37
C ALA A 115 -9.53 -1.55 -5.03
N CYS A 116 -8.80 -1.55 -3.91
CA CYS A 116 -9.41 -1.51 -2.59
C CYS A 116 -10.16 -0.20 -2.34
N HIS A 117 -9.60 0.95 -2.72
CA HIS A 117 -10.28 2.23 -2.55
C HIS A 117 -11.54 2.36 -3.39
N LYS A 118 -11.57 1.83 -4.61
CA LYS A 118 -12.77 1.83 -5.46
C LYS A 118 -13.93 1.05 -4.85
N GLU A 119 -13.64 -0.07 -4.18
CA GLU A 119 -14.67 -0.92 -3.58
C GLU A 119 -15.07 -0.43 -2.17
N PHE A 120 -14.13 0.09 -1.38
CA PHE A 120 -14.31 0.22 0.08
C PHE A 120 -14.11 1.62 0.65
N ARG A 121 -13.85 2.64 -0.17
CA ARG A 121 -13.56 4.00 0.33
C ARG A 121 -14.37 5.08 -0.40
N ASN A 122 -15.08 5.90 0.36
CA ASN A 122 -15.71 7.12 -0.14
C ASN A 122 -14.66 8.15 -0.60
N HIS A 123 -14.95 8.82 -1.71
CA HIS A 123 -14.09 9.81 -2.36
C HIS A 123 -14.48 11.22 -1.93
#